data_AF-A0A0A7ERI5-F1
#
_entry.id   AF-A0A0A7ERI5-F1
#
_cell.length_a   1.000
_cell.length_b   1.000
_cell.length_c   1.000
_cell.angle_alpha   90.00
_cell.angle_beta   90.00
_cell.angle_gamma   90.00
#
_symmetry.space_group_name_H-M   'P 1'
#
loop_
_entity.id
_entity.type
_entity.pdbx_description
1 polymer ?
#
loop_
_entity_poly.entity_id
_entity_poly.type
_entity_poly.pdbx_seq_one_letter_code
_entity_poly.pdbx_strand_id
1 'polypeptide(L)'
;LVCAAEDGPKPQTREHILLARQIGISSIVVYMNSVDAVDDDELLDISEYEIRDLLKEHKYSDDTPIIRGSALCALQGTNKELGEDSIHALMKAVDTHIPTPQRSLDAPFLMHIEGSCGIEGRGTVVTGCIKRGRIKAGSDVEIIGMGGKKLKVKCTDVEMFRKKLDEAIAGDNVGLLLR
;
A
#
# COMPACT_ATOMS: atom_id res chain seq x y z
N LEU A 1 -6.92 -5.81 2.61
CA LEU A 1 -7.89 -5.54 3.71
C LEU A 1 -7.73 -6.65 4.73
N VAL A 2 -7.64 -6.34 6.02
CA VAL A 2 -7.64 -7.35 7.09
C VAL A 2 -8.94 -7.19 7.86
N CYS A 3 -9.65 -8.29 8.07
CA CYS A 3 -10.90 -8.34 8.83
C CYS A 3 -10.82 -9.49 9.83
N ALA A 4 -11.23 -9.28 11.08
CA ALA A 4 -11.29 -10.36 12.06
C ALA A 4 -12.49 -11.28 11.74
N ALA A 5 -12.27 -12.59 11.81
CA ALA A 5 -13.28 -13.61 11.53
C ALA A 5 -14.41 -13.63 12.56
N GLU A 6 -14.10 -13.35 13.82
CA GLU A 6 -15.07 -13.34 14.94
C GLU A 6 -16.12 -12.22 14.83
N ASP A 7 -15.74 -11.14 14.17
CA ASP A 7 -16.35 -9.83 14.36
C ASP A 7 -17.01 -9.28 13.08
N GLY A 8 -16.75 -9.93 11.94
CA GLY A 8 -17.17 -9.48 10.62
C GLY A 8 -16.68 -8.06 10.28
N PRO A 9 -17.19 -7.46 9.19
CA PRO A 9 -16.85 -6.10 8.79
C PRO A 9 -17.37 -5.06 9.78
N LYS A 10 -16.46 -4.34 10.45
CA LYS A 10 -16.77 -3.20 11.33
C LYS A 10 -16.92 -1.87 10.54
N PRO A 11 -17.42 -0.78 11.17
CA PRO A 11 -17.54 0.53 10.51
C PRO A 11 -16.25 1.02 9.85
N GLN A 12 -15.09 0.78 10.47
CA GLN A 12 -13.79 1.13 9.91
C GLN A 12 -13.44 0.32 8.65
N THR A 13 -13.86 -0.95 8.58
CA THR A 13 -13.71 -1.80 7.39
C THR A 13 -14.42 -1.16 6.20
N ARG A 14 -15.66 -0.69 6.40
CA ARG A 14 -16.44 0.02 5.38
C ARG A 14 -15.78 1.33 4.95
N GLU A 15 -15.33 2.14 5.92
CA GLU A 15 -14.67 3.41 5.64
C GLU A 15 -13.36 3.22 4.85
N HIS A 16 -12.53 2.25 5.22
CA HIS A 16 -11.29 1.96 4.50
C HIS A 16 -11.54 1.52 3.05
N ILE A 17 -12.54 0.66 2.81
CA ILE A 17 -12.90 0.21 1.45
C ILE A 17 -13.38 1.38 0.60
N LEU A 18 -14.22 2.25 1.17
CA LEU A 18 -14.72 3.46 0.52
C LEU A 18 -13.57 4.41 0.14
N LEU A 19 -12.71 4.74 1.09
CA LEU A 19 -11.57 5.64 0.88
C LEU A 19 -10.58 5.06 -0.13
N ALA A 20 -10.26 3.77 -0.03
CA ALA A 20 -9.41 3.06 -0.99
C ALA A 20 -9.95 3.21 -2.42
N ARG A 21 -11.27 3.09 -2.60
CA ARG A 21 -11.89 3.26 -3.91
C ARG A 21 -11.79 4.70 -4.42
N GLN A 22 -11.99 5.69 -3.54
CA GLN A 22 -11.93 7.11 -3.89
C GLN A 22 -10.53 7.55 -4.33
N ILE A 23 -9.47 6.98 -3.73
CA ILE A 23 -8.08 7.26 -4.13
C ILE A 23 -7.62 6.43 -5.33
N GLY A 24 -8.50 5.63 -5.93
CA GLY A 24 -8.26 4.90 -7.17
C GLY A 24 -7.68 3.49 -7.02
N ILE A 25 -7.75 2.88 -5.83
CA ILE A 25 -7.40 1.47 -5.66
C ILE A 25 -8.52 0.62 -6.30
N SER A 26 -8.16 -0.10 -7.36
CA SER A 26 -9.11 -0.92 -8.14
C SER A 26 -9.17 -2.38 -7.72
N SER A 27 -8.08 -2.89 -7.13
CA SER A 27 -7.91 -4.29 -6.75
C SER A 27 -7.56 -4.37 -5.27
N ILE A 28 -8.20 -5.29 -4.55
CA ILE A 28 -7.96 -5.57 -3.14
C ILE A 28 -7.78 -7.08 -2.98
N VAL A 29 -6.99 -7.50 -2.00
CA VAL A 29 -6.99 -8.86 -1.46
C VAL A 29 -7.40 -8.78 0.00
N VAL A 30 -8.23 -9.72 0.46
CA VAL A 30 -8.70 -9.79 1.84
C VAL A 30 -8.01 -10.92 2.58
N TYR A 31 -7.60 -10.63 3.81
CA TYR A 31 -7.19 -11.63 4.77
C TYR A 31 -8.19 -11.63 5.95
N MET A 32 -8.94 -12.71 6.09
CA MET A 32 -9.85 -12.96 7.20
C MET A 32 -9.05 -13.61 8.33
N ASN A 33 -8.66 -12.79 9.30
CA ASN A 33 -7.72 -13.11 10.37
C ASN A 33 -8.43 -13.68 11.61
N SER A 34 -7.65 -14.25 12.52
CA SER A 34 -8.13 -14.79 13.81
C SER A 34 -9.07 -15.98 13.66
N VAL A 35 -8.91 -16.77 12.59
CA VAL A 35 -9.71 -18.00 12.37
C VAL A 35 -9.45 -19.05 13.46
N ASP A 36 -8.27 -19.02 14.09
CA ASP A 36 -7.93 -19.88 15.23
C ASP A 36 -8.77 -19.61 16.49
N ALA A 37 -9.46 -18.47 16.56
CA ALA A 37 -10.32 -18.10 17.68
C ALA A 37 -11.81 -18.39 17.43
N VAL A 38 -12.16 -18.98 16.27
CA VAL A 38 -13.54 -19.24 15.87
C VAL A 38 -13.70 -20.74 15.60
N ASP A 39 -14.48 -21.41 16.44
CA ASP A 39 -14.73 -22.87 16.34
C ASP A 39 -15.92 -23.23 15.42
N ASP A 40 -16.67 -22.24 14.94
CA ASP A 40 -17.89 -22.43 14.14
C ASP A 40 -17.66 -22.06 12.66
N ASP A 41 -17.63 -23.07 11.79
CA ASP A 41 -17.47 -22.91 10.35
C ASP A 41 -18.61 -22.10 9.70
N GLU A 42 -19.84 -22.18 10.23
CA GLU A 42 -20.97 -21.39 9.70
C GLU A 42 -20.74 -19.88 9.94
N LEU A 43 -20.16 -19.51 11.08
CA LEU A 43 -19.82 -18.12 11.40
C LEU A 43 -18.73 -17.56 10.48
N LEU A 44 -17.74 -18.41 10.12
CA LEU A 44 -16.70 -18.05 9.15
C LEU A 44 -17.29 -17.79 7.77
N ASP A 45 -18.22 -18.63 7.32
CA ASP A 45 -18.90 -18.50 6.04
C ASP A 45 -19.79 -17.25 5.97
N ILE A 46 -20.51 -16.95 7.06
CA ILE A 46 -21.30 -15.72 7.18
C ILE A 46 -20.40 -14.48 7.10
N SER A 47 -19.29 -14.48 7.85
CA SER A 47 -18.34 -13.37 7.86
C SER A 47 -17.71 -13.13 6.48
N GLU A 48 -17.36 -14.20 5.76
CA GLU A 48 -16.87 -14.09 4.40
C GLU A 48 -17.94 -13.52 3.45
N TYR A 49 -19.18 -13.98 3.58
CA TYR A 49 -20.31 -13.49 2.78
C TYR A 49 -20.53 -11.99 3.00
N GLU A 50 -20.53 -11.51 4.24
CA GLU A 50 -20.68 -10.10 4.57
C GLU A 50 -19.54 -9.24 4.00
N ILE A 51 -18.30 -9.75 4.01
CA ILE A 51 -17.16 -9.07 3.39
C ILE A 51 -17.34 -8.98 1.87
N ARG A 52 -17.80 -10.05 1.21
CA ARG A 52 -18.07 -10.05 -0.23
C ARG A 52 -19.14 -9.04 -0.60
N ASP A 53 -20.25 -9.01 0.13
CA ASP A 53 -21.32 -8.04 -0.10
C ASP A 53 -20.83 -6.60 0.07
N LEU A 54 -19.99 -6.33 1.09
CA LEU A 54 -19.38 -5.02 1.29
C LEU A 54 -18.44 -4.61 0.15
N LEU A 55 -17.62 -5.54 -0.34
CA LEU A 55 -16.74 -5.28 -1.49
C LEU A 55 -17.55 -4.97 -2.75
N LYS A 56 -18.64 -5.71 -2.96
CA LYS A 56 -19.56 -5.53 -4.09
C LYS A 56 -20.28 -4.18 -4.05
N GLU A 57 -20.74 -3.75 -2.88
CA GLU A 57 -21.34 -2.42 -2.66
C GLU A 57 -20.38 -1.31 -3.14
N HIS A 58 -19.07 -1.48 -2.91
CA HIS A 58 -18.04 -0.53 -3.30
C HIS A 58 -17.38 -0.80 -4.67
N LYS A 59 -18.00 -1.65 -5.50
CA LYS A 59 -17.60 -1.94 -6.90
C LYS A 59 -16.22 -2.59 -7.05
N TYR A 60 -15.81 -3.40 -6.08
CA TYR A 60 -14.70 -4.35 -6.24
C TYR A 60 -15.18 -5.62 -6.94
N SER A 61 -14.23 -6.43 -7.43
CA SER A 61 -14.54 -7.64 -8.20
C SER A 61 -15.21 -8.70 -7.31
N ASP A 62 -16.19 -9.43 -7.86
CA ASP A 62 -16.76 -10.62 -7.20
C ASP A 62 -15.69 -11.71 -6.99
N ASP A 63 -14.66 -11.74 -7.87
CA ASP A 63 -13.51 -12.65 -7.80
C ASP A 63 -12.41 -12.19 -6.83
N THR A 64 -12.69 -11.22 -5.95
CA THR A 64 -11.71 -10.76 -4.95
C THR A 64 -11.29 -11.93 -4.06
N PRO A 65 -9.99 -12.26 -3.96
CA PRO A 65 -9.52 -13.34 -3.08
C PRO A 65 -9.74 -12.98 -1.61
N ILE A 66 -10.32 -13.92 -0.88
CA ILE A 66 -10.46 -13.87 0.58
C ILE A 66 -9.73 -15.08 1.15
N ILE A 67 -8.70 -14.84 1.95
CA ILE A 67 -7.85 -15.87 2.51
C ILE A 67 -8.15 -15.96 4.00
N ARG A 68 -8.55 -17.13 4.47
CA ARG A 68 -8.82 -17.44 5.88
C ARG A 68 -7.53 -17.86 6.55
N GLY A 69 -7.23 -17.32 7.73
CA GLY A 69 -6.04 -17.71 8.47
C GLY A 69 -5.87 -17.03 9.82
N SER A 70 -4.71 -17.28 10.43
CA SER A 70 -4.27 -16.69 11.68
C SER A 70 -2.85 -16.15 11.53
N ALA A 71 -2.75 -14.82 11.48
CA ALA A 71 -1.45 -14.15 11.51
C ALA A 71 -0.69 -14.43 12.82
N LEU A 72 -1.41 -14.69 13.91
CA LEU A 72 -0.81 -15.05 15.19
C LEU A 72 -0.17 -16.44 15.13
N CYS A 73 -0.89 -17.45 14.61
CA CYS A 73 -0.33 -18.78 14.41
C CYS A 73 0.87 -18.77 13.46
N ALA A 74 0.83 -17.95 12.40
CA ALA A 74 1.96 -17.77 11.48
C ALA A 74 3.19 -17.21 12.20
N LEU A 75 3.00 -16.19 13.04
CA LEU A 75 4.08 -15.54 13.77
C LEU A 75 4.68 -16.44 14.86
N GLN A 76 3.85 -17.23 15.54
CA GLN A 76 4.27 -18.11 16.64
C GLN A 76 4.70 -19.51 16.18
N GLY A 77 4.39 -19.90 14.94
CA GLY A 77 4.67 -21.23 14.41
C GLY A 77 3.84 -22.34 15.08
N THR A 78 2.65 -22.03 15.60
CA THR A 78 1.83 -22.96 16.40
C THR A 78 0.90 -23.83 15.57
N ASN A 79 0.37 -23.30 14.46
CA ASN A 79 -0.44 -24.04 13.50
C ASN A 79 0.00 -23.65 12.09
N LYS A 80 0.50 -24.63 11.33
CA LYS A 80 1.04 -24.39 9.99
C LYS A 80 -0.04 -24.05 8.96
N GLU A 81 -1.16 -24.77 9.00
CA GLU A 81 -2.25 -24.65 8.02
C GLU A 81 -2.95 -23.29 8.14
N LEU A 82 -3.35 -22.92 9.36
CA LEU A 82 -3.93 -21.60 9.62
C LEU A 82 -2.89 -20.48 9.58
N GLY A 83 -1.63 -20.79 9.87
CA GLY A 83 -0.54 -19.83 9.95
C GLY A 83 0.25 -19.66 8.65
N GLU A 84 1.41 -20.32 8.57
CA GLU A 84 2.38 -20.16 7.48
C GLU A 84 1.75 -20.38 6.09
N ASP A 85 0.95 -21.42 5.92
CA ASP A 85 0.36 -21.78 4.63
C ASP A 85 -0.68 -20.74 4.17
N SER A 86 -1.45 -20.15 5.11
CA SER A 86 -2.38 -19.06 4.79
C SER A 86 -1.67 -17.77 4.38
N ILE A 87 -0.50 -17.47 4.96
CA ILE A 87 0.33 -16.33 4.53
C ILE A 87 0.90 -16.57 3.14
N HIS A 88 1.35 -17.78 2.82
CA HIS A 88 1.77 -18.12 1.46
C HIS A 88 0.61 -18.00 0.46
N ALA A 89 -0.59 -18.44 0.83
CA ALA A 89 -1.79 -18.28 0.02
C ALA A 89 -2.13 -16.78 -0.20
N LEU A 90 -2.02 -15.96 0.86
CA LEU A 90 -2.21 -14.51 0.78
C LEU A 90 -1.21 -13.86 -0.19
N MET A 91 0.09 -14.19 -0.09
CA MET A 91 1.11 -13.65 -0.98
C MET A 91 0.88 -14.08 -2.44
N LYS A 92 0.49 -15.34 -2.66
CA LYS A 92 0.13 -15.83 -4.00
C LYS A 92 -1.08 -15.11 -4.58
N ALA A 93 -2.08 -14.81 -3.75
CA ALA A 93 -3.25 -14.02 -4.16
C ALA A 93 -2.86 -12.57 -4.49
N VAL A 94 -1.95 -11.97 -3.73
CA VAL A 94 -1.39 -10.64 -4.04
C VAL A 94 -0.68 -10.65 -5.39
N ASP A 95 0.20 -11.62 -5.63
CA ASP A 95 0.97 -11.73 -6.88
C ASP A 95 0.07 -11.93 -8.11
N THR A 96 -1.05 -12.63 -7.96
CA THR A 96 -1.94 -12.99 -9.08
C THR A 96 -3.06 -11.98 -9.31
N HIS A 97 -3.60 -11.38 -8.24
CA HIS A 97 -4.79 -10.52 -8.31
C HIS A 97 -4.46 -9.03 -8.39
N ILE A 98 -3.33 -8.58 -7.85
CA ILE A 98 -2.94 -7.17 -7.90
C ILE A 98 -2.13 -6.92 -9.18
N PRO A 99 -2.67 -6.19 -10.17
CA PRO A 99 -1.95 -5.94 -11.41
C PRO A 99 -0.71 -5.07 -11.14
N THR A 100 0.39 -5.39 -11.81
CA THR A 100 1.55 -4.50 -11.81
C THR A 100 1.16 -3.19 -12.49
N PRO A 101 1.24 -2.03 -11.81
CA PRO A 101 0.80 -0.77 -12.38
C PRO A 101 1.71 -0.39 -13.56
N GLN A 102 1.11 0.09 -14.65
CA GLN A 102 1.88 0.66 -15.75
C GLN A 102 2.57 1.95 -15.31
N ARG A 103 3.90 1.95 -15.39
CA ARG A 103 4.73 3.10 -14.99
C ARG A 103 4.88 4.04 -16.18
N SER A 104 4.47 5.29 -16.01
CA SER A 104 4.68 6.34 -17.02
C SER A 104 6.07 6.94 -16.86
N LEU A 105 7.09 6.26 -17.41
CA LEU A 105 8.51 6.62 -17.22
C LEU A 105 8.98 7.82 -18.05
N ASP A 106 8.28 8.10 -19.16
CA ASP A 106 8.65 9.16 -20.11
C ASP A 106 7.86 10.46 -19.87
N ALA A 107 6.92 10.45 -18.92
CA ALA A 107 6.21 11.65 -18.52
C ALA A 107 7.10 12.56 -17.64
N PRO A 108 6.79 13.87 -17.55
CA PRO A 108 7.48 14.76 -16.62
C PRO A 108 7.38 14.27 -15.18
N PHE A 109 8.51 14.33 -14.46
CA PHE A 109 8.62 13.92 -13.07
C PHE A 109 7.53 14.58 -12.21
N LEU A 110 6.87 13.75 -11.39
CA LEU A 110 5.93 14.20 -10.38
C LEU A 110 5.99 13.24 -9.19
N MET A 111 6.17 13.79 -8.00
CA MET A 111 6.13 13.07 -6.74
C MET A 111 5.28 13.85 -5.75
N HIS A 112 4.38 13.18 -5.04
CA HIS A 112 3.67 13.79 -3.93
C HIS A 112 4.55 13.75 -2.69
N ILE A 113 4.59 14.85 -1.94
CA ILE A 113 5.35 14.91 -0.68
C ILE A 113 4.46 14.37 0.43
N GLU A 114 4.88 13.26 1.03
CA GLU A 114 4.21 12.61 2.17
C GLU A 114 4.77 13.10 3.50
N GLY A 115 6.06 13.49 3.52
CA GLY A 115 6.75 13.95 4.70
C GLY A 115 7.98 14.79 4.35
N SER A 116 8.47 15.54 5.33
CA SER A 116 9.73 16.26 5.21
C SER A 116 10.51 16.23 6.53
N CYS A 117 11.83 16.21 6.44
CA CYS A 117 12.73 16.24 7.58
C CYS A 117 13.96 17.07 7.23
N GLY A 118 14.33 18.01 8.12
CA GLY A 118 15.59 18.73 8.01
C GLY A 118 16.73 17.88 8.57
N ILE A 119 17.80 17.72 7.80
CA ILE A 119 19.04 17.10 8.24
C ILE A 119 20.08 18.20 8.43
N GLU A 120 20.48 18.40 9.69
CA GLU A 120 21.48 19.40 10.06
C GLU A 120 22.76 19.24 9.24
N GLY A 121 23.22 20.32 8.62
CA GLY A 121 24.41 20.35 7.77
C GLY A 121 24.26 19.71 6.38
N ARG A 122 23.13 19.08 6.03
CA ARG A 122 22.89 18.50 4.69
C ARG A 122 21.82 19.19 3.88
N GLY A 123 20.71 19.59 4.51
CA GLY A 123 19.56 20.20 3.84
C GLY A 123 18.24 19.54 4.22
N THR A 124 17.20 19.73 3.41
CA THR A 124 15.85 19.20 3.67
C THR A 124 15.60 17.97 2.81
N VAL A 125 15.24 16.85 3.43
CA VAL A 125 14.78 15.65 2.75
C VAL A 125 13.27 15.65 2.68
N VAL A 126 12.71 15.46 1.49
CA VAL A 126 11.29 15.20 1.29
C VAL A 126 11.08 13.74 0.90
N THR A 127 10.06 13.10 1.45
CA THR A 127 9.75 11.68 1.18
C THR A 127 8.44 11.54 0.43
N GLY A 128 8.35 10.53 -0.43
CA GLY A 128 7.08 10.10 -1.00
C GLY A 128 7.23 9.10 -2.15
N CYS A 129 6.10 8.73 -2.72
CA CYS A 129 6.03 7.87 -3.91
C CYS A 129 6.08 8.68 -5.21
N ILE A 130 7.02 8.34 -6.11
CA ILE A 130 7.08 8.96 -7.44
C ILE A 130 5.85 8.53 -8.24
N LYS A 131 4.99 9.49 -8.63
CA LYS A 131 3.76 9.20 -9.35
C LYS A 131 3.99 8.92 -10.84
N ARG A 132 4.92 9.63 -11.47
CA ARG A 132 5.31 9.46 -12.87
C ARG A 132 6.69 10.06 -13.15
N GLY A 133 7.26 9.68 -14.28
CA GLY A 133 8.57 10.11 -14.75
C GLY A 133 9.71 9.45 -14.00
N ARG A 134 10.85 10.12 -14.04
CA ARG A 134 12.11 9.72 -13.41
C ARG A 134 12.83 10.94 -12.85
N ILE A 135 13.64 10.74 -11.83
CA ILE A 135 14.49 11.77 -11.27
C ILE A 135 15.90 11.23 -11.07
N LYS A 136 16.90 12.06 -11.39
CA LYS A 136 18.31 11.77 -11.13
C LYS A 136 18.88 12.73 -10.11
N ALA A 137 19.86 12.28 -9.33
CA ALA A 137 20.65 13.19 -8.52
C ALA A 137 21.24 14.33 -9.38
N GLY A 138 21.16 15.56 -8.88
CA GLY A 138 21.58 16.79 -9.57
C GLY A 138 20.48 17.50 -10.38
N SER A 139 19.29 16.89 -10.55
CA SER A 139 18.19 17.44 -11.32
C SER A 139 17.57 18.68 -10.67
N ASP A 140 17.15 19.65 -11.48
CA ASP A 140 16.34 20.78 -11.00
C ASP A 140 14.87 20.36 -10.91
N VAL A 141 14.21 20.72 -9.81
CA VAL A 141 12.80 20.42 -9.56
C VAL A 141 12.05 21.67 -9.11
N GLU A 142 10.74 21.68 -9.34
CA GLU A 142 9.84 22.73 -8.85
C GLU A 142 8.97 22.16 -7.73
N ILE A 143 9.01 22.79 -6.56
CA ILE A 143 8.02 22.55 -5.51
C ILE A 143 6.79 23.40 -5.84
N ILE A 144 5.65 22.73 -5.99
CA ILE A 144 4.38 23.33 -6.41
C ILE A 144 3.32 22.95 -5.38
N GLY A 145 2.52 23.93 -4.92
CA GLY A 145 1.41 23.68 -4.01
C GLY A 145 1.14 24.84 -3.04
N MET A 146 0.12 24.67 -2.20
CA MET A 146 -0.22 25.58 -1.09
C MET A 146 -0.48 27.05 -1.47
N GLY A 147 -0.87 27.32 -2.73
CA GLY A 147 -1.11 28.69 -3.21
C GLY A 147 0.15 29.57 -3.30
N GLY A 148 1.34 28.99 -3.10
CA GLY A 148 2.61 29.69 -3.13
C GLY A 148 3.18 29.86 -4.54
N LYS A 149 4.24 30.67 -4.65
CA LYS A 149 5.07 30.73 -5.86
C LYS A 149 5.80 29.40 -6.03
N LYS A 150 6.00 28.98 -7.29
CA LYS A 150 6.85 27.83 -7.61
C LYS A 150 8.27 28.06 -7.10
N LEU A 151 8.76 27.16 -6.25
CA LEU A 151 10.12 27.21 -5.74
C LEU A 151 11.00 26.27 -6.57
N LYS A 152 11.99 26.83 -7.26
CA LYS A 152 13.00 26.06 -7.97
C LYS A 152 14.09 25.67 -6.99
N VAL A 153 14.34 24.38 -6.88
CA VAL A 153 15.37 23.80 -6.00
C VAL A 153 16.11 22.71 -6.76
N LYS A 154 17.33 22.39 -6.33
CA LYS A 154 18.11 21.29 -6.89
C LYS A 154 17.95 20.06 -6.02
N CYS A 155 17.58 18.94 -6.62
CA CYS A 155 17.66 17.63 -5.98
C CYS A 155 19.14 17.20 -6.00
N THR A 156 19.79 17.16 -4.85
CA THR A 156 21.22 16.84 -4.76
C THR A 156 21.47 15.35 -4.61
N ASP A 157 20.63 14.64 -3.88
CA ASP A 157 20.71 13.20 -3.64
C ASP A 157 19.32 12.56 -3.70
N VAL A 158 19.29 11.31 -4.18
CA VAL A 158 18.11 10.43 -4.19
C VAL A 158 18.43 9.20 -3.35
N GLU A 159 17.58 8.86 -2.38
CA GLU A 159 17.78 7.72 -1.48
C GLU A 159 16.55 6.82 -1.39
N MET A 160 16.78 5.50 -1.31
CA MET A 160 15.75 4.50 -0.99
C MET A 160 16.35 3.48 -0.01
N PHE A 161 15.65 3.15 1.08
CA PHE A 161 16.10 2.17 2.09
C PHE A 161 17.56 2.40 2.58
N ARG A 162 17.94 3.67 2.85
CA ARG A 162 19.29 4.09 3.27
C ARG A 162 20.41 3.81 2.24
N LYS A 163 20.05 3.63 0.96
CA LYS A 163 20.98 3.50 -0.16
C LYS A 163 20.81 4.67 -1.10
N LYS A 164 21.93 5.24 -1.54
CA LYS A 164 21.94 6.26 -2.59
C LYS A 164 21.64 5.63 -3.95
N LEU A 165 20.84 6.32 -4.74
CA LEU A 165 20.46 5.95 -6.09
C LEU A 165 20.89 7.05 -7.07
N ASP A 166 21.39 6.67 -8.23
CA ASP A 166 21.68 7.63 -9.30
C ASP A 166 20.39 8.10 -10.00
N GLU A 167 19.39 7.22 -10.07
CA GLU A 167 18.07 7.46 -10.66
C GLU A 167 16.99 6.74 -9.83
N ALA A 168 15.81 7.36 -9.74
CA ALA A 168 14.59 6.74 -9.26
C ALA A 168 13.44 6.98 -10.25
N ILE A 169 12.49 6.05 -10.29
CA ILE A 169 11.43 6.00 -11.29
C ILE A 169 10.03 5.96 -10.65
N ALA A 170 9.00 6.17 -11.46
CA ALA A 170 7.61 6.02 -11.04
C ALA A 170 7.36 4.70 -10.29
N GLY A 171 6.72 4.80 -9.12
CA GLY A 171 6.44 3.69 -8.20
C GLY A 171 7.45 3.56 -7.05
N ASP A 172 8.60 4.21 -7.13
CA ASP A 172 9.62 4.17 -6.10
C ASP A 172 9.25 5.07 -4.90
N ASN A 173 9.38 4.53 -3.69
CA ASN A 173 9.28 5.30 -2.44
C ASN A 173 10.66 5.82 -2.07
N VAL A 174 10.90 7.12 -2.22
CA VAL A 174 12.23 7.72 -2.09
C VAL A 174 12.26 8.89 -1.12
N GLY A 175 13.45 9.15 -0.59
CA GLY A 175 13.83 10.43 0.00
C GLY A 175 14.64 11.25 -1.00
N LEU A 176 14.24 12.50 -1.23
CA LEU A 176 14.95 13.46 -2.08
C LEU A 176 15.55 14.55 -1.21
N LEU A 177 16.88 14.71 -1.24
CA LEU A 177 17.55 15.84 -0.60
C LEU A 177 17.45 17.06 -1.52
N LEU A 178 16.84 18.14 -1.04
CA LEU A 178 16.60 19.36 -1.79
C LEU A 178 17.43 20.51 -1.23
N ARG A 179 17.96 21.34 -2.14
CA ARG A 179 18.76 22.54 -1.83
C ARG A 179 18.36 23.74 -2.67
#